data_AF-A0A960AHL9-F1
#
_entry.id   AF-A0A960AHL9-F1
#
_cell.length_a   1.000
_cell.length_b   1.000
_cell.length_c   1.000
_cell.angle_alpha   90.00
_cell.angle_beta   90.00
_cell.angle_gamma   90.00
#
_symmetry.space_group_name_H-M   'P 1'
#
loop_
_entity.id
_entity.type
_entity.pdbx_description
1 polymer ?
#
loop_
_entity_poly.entity_id
_entity_poly.type
_entity_poly.pdbx_seq_one_letter_code
_entity_poly.pdbx_strand_id
1 'polypeptide(L)'
;MPECPPEEENALRRSLQKARNTTTSAKKSILNPLGMRGVAVEAAFLATHVAMYPFGLVEDKYRHAEERHTLEGLPPVQRGLIIGDVEAAGTPIILIHGIIDNHTVFAFLRRALNRRGFGRVITLNYSPLSDDIPRVARRLKSLVEKVRRETGYERVHVIGHSMGGVVARYYVQCLGGDKRVHTLVTLGSPHAGTMPAYLVPHSVVKQMRPDSPIVKELDAPAAGCKTRMVAIWSDLDQMIIPKRNARIVHPDLNARNVFVRGVGHMSFPVDGRVVHEICTTLAELDPDGSTLVRGTTSIGSSTGRISEPVSATPLRRRTASSLGD
;
A
#
# COMPACT_ATOMS: atom_id res chain seq x y z
N MET A 1 -29.65 46.70 -3.50
CA MET A 1 -28.54 45.72 -3.54
C MET A 1 -28.25 45.35 -2.10
N PRO A 2 -28.46 44.10 -1.64
CA PRO A 2 -28.13 43.76 -0.27
C PRO A 2 -26.61 43.56 -0.15
N GLU A 3 -26.00 44.21 0.84
CA GLU A 3 -24.57 44.05 1.18
C GLU A 3 -24.33 42.65 1.76
N CYS A 4 -23.26 42.01 1.29
CA CYS A 4 -22.82 40.68 1.74
C CYS A 4 -22.26 40.77 3.17
N PRO A 5 -22.62 39.86 4.10
CA PRO A 5 -22.22 39.96 5.49
C PRO A 5 -20.69 39.77 5.70
N PRO A 6 -20.07 40.49 6.66
CA PRO A 6 -18.62 40.58 6.85
C PRO A 6 -17.90 39.26 7.24
N GLU A 7 -18.64 38.19 7.51
CA GLU A 7 -18.08 36.86 7.80
C GLU A 7 -17.64 36.09 6.55
N GLU A 8 -18.37 36.21 5.43
CA GLU A 8 -18.03 35.54 4.17
C GLU A 8 -16.77 36.13 3.52
N GLU A 9 -16.60 37.45 3.61
CA GLU A 9 -15.41 38.15 3.11
C GLU A 9 -14.14 37.72 3.89
N ASN A 10 -14.26 37.52 5.20
CA ASN A 10 -13.17 37.05 6.05
C ASN A 10 -12.80 35.58 5.79
N ALA A 11 -13.79 34.72 5.51
CA ALA A 11 -13.56 33.32 5.12
C ALA A 11 -12.87 33.21 3.75
N LEU A 12 -13.27 34.07 2.79
CA LEU A 12 -12.65 34.16 1.48
C LEU A 12 -11.20 34.66 1.55
N ARG A 13 -10.94 35.71 2.33
CA ARG A 13 -9.58 36.25 2.58
C ARG A 13 -8.66 35.19 3.21
N ARG A 14 -9.13 34.44 4.22
CA ARG A 14 -8.36 33.34 4.83
C ARG A 14 -8.06 32.23 3.82
N SER A 15 -9.02 31.89 2.97
CA SER A 15 -8.87 30.86 1.92
C SER A 15 -7.86 31.28 0.84
N LEU A 16 -7.91 32.54 0.41
CA LEU A 16 -6.95 33.13 -0.54
C LEU A 16 -5.55 33.20 0.05
N GLN A 17 -5.40 33.57 1.33
CA GLN A 17 -4.11 33.60 2.02
C GLN A 17 -3.52 32.19 2.18
N LYS A 18 -4.36 31.19 2.49
CA LYS A 18 -3.96 29.77 2.55
C LYS A 18 -3.53 29.23 1.18
N ALA A 19 -4.25 29.60 0.11
CA ALA A 19 -3.90 29.25 -1.27
C ALA A 19 -2.56 29.89 -1.71
N ARG A 20 -2.34 31.17 -1.36
CA ARG A 20 -1.12 31.93 -1.67
C ARG A 20 0.12 31.42 -0.90
N ASN A 21 -0.07 31.05 0.37
CA ASN A 21 0.98 30.40 1.16
C ASN A 21 1.32 29.01 0.62
N THR A 22 0.31 28.26 0.15
CA THR A 22 0.50 26.94 -0.49
C THR A 22 1.28 27.06 -1.82
N THR A 23 1.00 28.09 -2.63
CA THR A 23 1.73 28.34 -3.89
C THR A 23 3.17 28.78 -3.64
N THR A 24 3.42 29.60 -2.62
CA THR A 24 4.77 30.06 -2.28
C THR A 24 5.63 28.91 -1.73
N SER A 25 5.03 28.04 -0.90
CA SER A 25 5.69 26.82 -0.41
C SER A 25 5.96 25.82 -1.54
N ALA A 26 5.04 25.69 -2.51
CA ALA A 26 5.25 24.84 -3.68
C ALA A 26 6.39 25.36 -4.58
N LYS A 27 6.46 26.68 -4.83
CA LYS A 27 7.57 27.29 -5.58
C LYS A 27 8.92 27.08 -4.89
N LYS A 28 9.00 27.28 -3.58
CA LYS A 28 10.23 27.02 -2.78
C LYS A 28 10.64 25.54 -2.77
N SER A 29 9.68 24.62 -2.87
CA SER A 29 9.97 23.18 -2.93
C SER A 29 10.58 22.76 -4.27
N ILE A 30 10.22 23.41 -5.37
CA ILE A 30 10.71 23.10 -6.72
C ILE A 30 12.10 23.70 -6.98
N LEU A 31 12.36 24.90 -6.44
CA LEU A 31 13.60 25.66 -6.69
C LEU A 31 14.83 25.16 -5.92
N ASN A 32 14.69 24.20 -5.00
CA ASN A 32 15.85 23.63 -4.29
C ASN A 32 16.48 22.47 -5.10
N PRO A 33 17.76 22.12 -4.87
CA PRO A 33 18.46 21.08 -5.65
C PRO A 33 17.78 19.72 -5.65
N LEU A 34 17.14 19.33 -4.54
CA LEU A 34 16.39 18.07 -4.44
C LEU A 34 15.08 18.11 -5.25
N GLY A 35 14.40 19.25 -5.28
CA GLY A 35 13.19 19.51 -6.05
C GLY A 35 13.45 19.52 -7.55
N MET A 36 14.50 20.23 -7.99
CA MET A 36 14.91 20.23 -9.41
C MET A 36 15.29 18.84 -9.90
N ARG A 37 16.05 18.08 -9.08
CA ARG A 37 16.36 16.68 -9.39
C ARG A 37 15.10 15.83 -9.45
N GLY A 38 14.17 15.99 -8.51
CA GLY A 38 12.89 15.29 -8.52
C GLY A 38 12.07 15.58 -9.78
N VAL A 39 12.02 16.84 -10.23
CA VAL A 39 11.33 17.23 -11.47
C VAL A 39 11.97 16.56 -12.70
N ALA A 40 13.31 16.56 -12.78
CA ALA A 40 14.02 15.92 -13.89
C ALA A 40 13.78 14.40 -13.94
N VAL A 41 13.80 13.73 -12.77
CA VAL A 41 13.50 12.29 -12.66
C VAL A 41 12.06 12.00 -13.07
N GLU A 42 11.10 12.79 -12.59
CA GLU A 42 9.69 12.63 -12.92
C GLU A 42 9.44 12.80 -14.43
N ALA A 43 10.06 13.80 -15.07
CA ALA A 43 9.94 14.01 -16.51
C ALA A 43 10.49 12.82 -17.31
N ALA A 44 11.63 12.25 -16.89
CA ALA A 44 12.21 11.05 -17.51
C ALA A 44 11.30 9.82 -17.35
N PHE A 45 10.68 9.63 -16.18
CA PHE A 45 9.75 8.55 -15.94
C PHE A 45 8.45 8.71 -16.74
N LEU A 46 7.90 9.92 -16.81
CA LEU A 46 6.71 10.19 -17.62
C LEU A 46 6.97 9.90 -19.11
N ALA A 47 8.12 10.35 -19.63
CA ALA A 47 8.51 10.07 -21.02
C ALA A 47 8.66 8.57 -21.29
N THR A 48 9.32 7.85 -20.37
CA THR A 48 9.47 6.38 -20.46
C THR A 48 8.11 5.69 -20.39
N HIS A 49 7.22 6.14 -19.52
CA HIS A 49 5.90 5.54 -19.34
C HIS A 49 5.01 5.71 -20.58
N VAL A 50 5.00 6.91 -21.19
CA VAL A 50 4.29 7.16 -22.44
C VAL A 50 4.82 6.26 -23.56
N ALA A 51 6.14 6.07 -23.66
CA ALA A 51 6.74 5.19 -24.65
C ALA A 51 6.37 3.70 -24.43
N MET A 52 6.29 3.26 -23.17
CA MET A 52 5.96 1.88 -22.81
C MET A 52 4.44 1.61 -22.78
N TYR A 53 3.60 2.64 -22.93
CA TYR A 53 2.15 2.53 -22.79
C TYR A 53 1.50 1.48 -23.72
N PRO A 54 1.87 1.36 -25.02
CA PRO A 54 1.33 0.33 -25.90
C PRO A 54 1.67 -1.10 -25.47
N PHE A 55 2.84 -1.32 -24.85
CA PHE A 55 3.24 -2.63 -24.33
C PHE A 55 2.44 -3.04 -23.08
N GLY A 56 1.87 -2.05 -22.38
CA GLY A 56 0.99 -2.25 -21.23
C GLY A 56 -0.38 -2.86 -21.55
N LEU A 57 -0.80 -2.80 -22.83
CA LEU A 57 -2.09 -3.33 -23.31
C LEU A 57 -2.03 -4.83 -23.65
N VAL A 58 -0.83 -5.42 -23.66
CA VAL A 58 -0.66 -6.87 -23.80
C VAL A 58 -0.87 -7.49 -22.43
N GLU A 59 -1.91 -8.31 -22.30
CA GLU A 59 -2.27 -8.94 -21.04
C GLU A 59 -1.18 -9.91 -20.59
N ASP A 60 -0.49 -9.52 -19.51
CA ASP A 60 0.57 -10.33 -18.92
C ASP A 60 -0.10 -11.53 -18.23
N LYS A 61 -0.17 -12.66 -18.96
CA LYS A 61 -0.73 -13.92 -18.47
C LYS A 61 -0.03 -14.27 -17.16
N TYR A 62 -0.84 -14.50 -16.14
CA TYR A 62 -0.49 -15.08 -14.84
C TYR A 62 0.75 -15.98 -14.91
N ARG A 63 1.94 -15.43 -14.66
CA ARG A 63 3.16 -16.24 -14.55
C ARG A 63 3.16 -16.77 -13.13
N HIS A 64 2.84 -18.05 -12.98
CA HIS A 64 3.14 -18.80 -11.77
C HIS A 64 4.59 -18.46 -11.39
N ALA A 65 4.77 -17.90 -10.20
CA ALA A 65 6.09 -17.97 -9.58
C ALA A 65 6.38 -19.46 -9.43
N GLU A 66 7.35 -19.97 -10.18
CA GLU A 66 7.84 -21.34 -10.00
C GLU A 66 8.07 -21.54 -8.50
N GLU A 67 7.44 -22.57 -7.94
CA GLU A 67 7.66 -22.95 -6.55
C GLU A 67 9.11 -23.38 -6.43
N ARG A 68 9.97 -22.46 -6.03
CA ARG A 68 11.38 -22.77 -5.75
C ARG A 68 11.43 -23.47 -4.41
N HIS A 69 11.78 -24.76 -4.46
CA HIS A 69 11.93 -25.60 -3.29
C HIS A 69 13.34 -25.54 -2.67
N THR A 70 14.25 -24.71 -3.20
CA THR A 70 15.64 -24.59 -2.72
C THR A 70 16.08 -23.12 -2.57
N LEU A 71 17.04 -22.90 -1.67
CA LEU A 71 17.67 -21.58 -1.42
C LEU A 71 18.90 -21.32 -2.30
N GLU A 72 19.21 -22.26 -3.18
CA GLU A 72 20.38 -22.22 -4.05
C GLU A 72 20.25 -21.08 -5.08
N GLY A 73 21.34 -20.35 -5.31
CA GLY A 73 21.33 -19.18 -6.21
C GLY A 73 20.64 -17.90 -5.68
N LEU A 74 20.01 -17.92 -4.50
CA LEU A 74 19.43 -16.71 -3.90
C LEU A 74 20.51 -15.81 -3.26
N PRO A 75 20.50 -14.47 -3.48
CA PRO A 75 21.36 -13.54 -2.74
C PRO A 75 21.09 -13.58 -1.23
N PRO A 76 22.07 -13.21 -0.38
CA PRO A 76 21.93 -13.25 1.08
C PRO A 76 20.69 -12.54 1.63
N VAL A 77 20.24 -11.45 1.01
CA VAL A 77 19.04 -10.70 1.43
C VAL A 77 17.75 -11.50 1.21
N GLN A 78 17.62 -12.21 0.08
CA GLN A 78 16.46 -13.05 -0.19
C GLN A 78 16.43 -14.26 0.75
N ARG A 79 17.61 -14.88 0.98
CA ARG A 79 17.75 -15.94 1.98
C ARG A 79 17.39 -15.45 3.37
N GLY A 80 17.82 -14.24 3.74
CA GLY A 80 17.54 -13.64 5.04
C GLY A 80 16.05 -13.47 5.30
N LEU A 81 15.27 -13.00 4.32
CA LEU A 81 13.81 -12.91 4.48
C LEU A 81 13.16 -14.29 4.51
N ILE A 82 13.53 -15.21 3.61
CA ILE A 82 12.93 -16.55 3.58
C ILE A 82 13.27 -17.35 4.85
N ILE A 83 14.49 -17.23 5.39
CA ILE A 83 14.91 -17.91 6.61
C ILE A 83 14.36 -17.20 7.85
N GLY A 84 14.31 -15.87 7.86
CA GLY A 84 13.88 -15.07 9.00
C GLY A 84 12.37 -15.02 9.16
N ASP A 85 11.62 -15.02 8.06
CA ASP A 85 10.17 -14.91 8.03
C ASP A 85 9.60 -15.51 6.72
N VAL A 86 9.47 -16.84 6.69
CA VAL A 86 8.92 -17.62 5.56
C VAL A 86 7.52 -17.13 5.18
N GLU A 87 6.74 -16.75 6.19
CA GLU A 87 5.35 -16.34 6.03
C GLU A 87 5.26 -14.97 5.35
N ALA A 88 6.04 -13.99 5.78
CA ALA A 88 6.13 -12.69 5.10
C ALA A 88 6.68 -12.82 3.68
N ALA A 89 7.66 -13.70 3.46
CA ALA A 89 8.23 -13.95 2.12
C ALA A 89 7.21 -14.55 1.14
N GLY A 90 6.31 -15.40 1.64
CA GLY A 90 5.31 -16.12 0.84
C GLY A 90 3.95 -15.44 0.73
N THR A 91 3.63 -14.46 1.60
CA THR A 91 2.35 -13.74 1.58
C THR A 91 2.12 -13.06 0.22
N PRO A 92 1.01 -13.33 -0.47
CA PRO A 92 0.76 -12.74 -1.79
C PRO A 92 0.64 -11.21 -1.74
N ILE A 93 1.28 -10.54 -2.68
CA ILE A 93 1.23 -9.09 -2.87
C ILE A 93 0.49 -8.78 -4.17
N ILE A 94 -0.60 -8.02 -4.08
CA ILE A 94 -1.38 -7.58 -5.23
C ILE A 94 -1.09 -6.10 -5.52
N LEU A 95 -0.68 -5.79 -6.75
CA LEU A 95 -0.40 -4.45 -7.25
C LEU A 95 -1.58 -3.91 -8.06
N ILE A 96 -1.96 -2.66 -7.83
CA ILE A 96 -3.09 -2.00 -8.51
C ILE A 96 -2.64 -0.65 -9.03
N HIS A 97 -2.68 -0.49 -10.36
CA HIS A 97 -2.17 0.71 -11.03
C HIS A 97 -3.19 1.85 -10.99
N GLY A 98 -2.74 3.07 -11.29
CA GLY A 98 -3.57 4.28 -11.39
C GLY A 98 -4.27 4.46 -12.73
N ILE A 99 -4.91 5.62 -12.90
CA ILE A 99 -5.64 5.97 -14.14
C ILE A 99 -4.71 6.33 -15.31
N ILE A 100 -3.51 6.84 -15.01
CA ILE A 100 -2.49 7.26 -15.98
C ILE A 100 -1.52 6.10 -16.28
N ASP A 101 -1.65 5.01 -15.54
CA ASP A 101 -0.71 3.91 -15.52
C ASP A 101 -1.25 2.63 -16.13
N ASN A 102 -0.33 1.76 -16.51
CA ASN A 102 -0.58 0.34 -16.74
C ASN A 102 0.41 -0.48 -15.89
N HIS A 103 0.40 -1.82 -16.03
CA HIS A 103 1.24 -2.73 -15.26
C HIS A 103 2.76 -2.44 -15.35
N THR A 104 3.24 -1.72 -16.38
CA THR A 104 4.66 -1.38 -16.56
C THR A 104 5.21 -0.43 -15.51
N VAL A 105 4.37 0.41 -14.88
CA VAL A 105 4.81 1.29 -13.77
C VAL A 105 5.34 0.48 -12.59
N PHE A 106 4.82 -0.74 -12.42
CA PHE A 106 5.25 -1.66 -11.38
C PHE A 106 6.39 -2.58 -11.78
N ALA A 107 6.91 -2.54 -13.01
CA ALA A 107 7.99 -3.44 -13.42
C ALA A 107 9.21 -3.29 -12.50
N PHE A 108 9.56 -2.06 -12.13
CA PHE A 108 10.63 -1.78 -11.19
C PHE A 108 10.28 -2.19 -9.75
N LEU A 109 9.09 -1.85 -9.27
CA LEU A 109 8.64 -2.22 -7.92
C LEU A 109 8.60 -3.75 -7.75
N ARG A 110 8.02 -4.47 -8.71
CA ARG A 110 7.98 -5.94 -8.76
C ARG A 110 9.39 -6.52 -8.76
N ARG A 111 10.30 -5.99 -9.56
CA ARG A 111 11.70 -6.42 -9.56
C ARG A 111 12.36 -6.17 -8.21
N ALA A 112 12.09 -5.05 -7.56
CA ALA A 112 12.65 -4.72 -6.26
C ALA A 112 12.10 -5.62 -5.13
N LEU A 113 10.79 -5.87 -5.12
CA LEU A 113 10.13 -6.80 -4.20
C LEU A 113 10.69 -8.22 -4.36
N ASN A 114 10.78 -8.70 -5.60
CA ASN A 114 11.38 -10.00 -5.89
C ASN A 114 12.82 -10.06 -5.39
N ARG A 115 13.64 -9.03 -5.64
CA ARG A 115 15.03 -8.94 -5.14
C ARG A 115 15.14 -8.93 -3.62
N ARG A 116 14.08 -8.56 -2.90
CA ARG A 116 14.02 -8.56 -1.43
C ARG A 116 13.49 -9.86 -0.84
N GLY A 117 13.01 -10.78 -1.67
CA GLY A 117 12.60 -12.13 -1.26
C GLY A 117 11.09 -12.37 -1.30
N PHE A 118 10.28 -11.37 -1.67
CA PHE A 118 8.85 -11.55 -1.84
C PHE A 118 8.58 -12.40 -3.10
N GLY A 119 8.05 -13.61 -2.91
CA GLY A 119 7.95 -14.60 -3.97
C GLY A 119 6.71 -14.52 -4.85
N ARG A 120 5.63 -13.88 -4.36
CA ARG A 120 4.30 -13.91 -5.02
C ARG A 120 3.76 -12.49 -5.22
N VAL A 121 4.14 -11.85 -6.32
CA VAL A 121 3.69 -10.51 -6.71
C VAL A 121 2.81 -10.58 -7.97
N ILE A 122 1.56 -10.14 -7.83
CA ILE A 122 0.50 -10.23 -8.84
C ILE A 122 0.00 -8.83 -9.16
N THR A 123 -0.29 -8.52 -10.43
CA THR A 123 -0.87 -7.22 -10.82
C THR A 123 -2.33 -7.41 -11.24
N LEU A 124 -3.23 -6.56 -10.75
CA LEU A 124 -4.59 -6.48 -11.27
C LEU A 124 -4.59 -5.60 -12.53
N ASN A 125 -4.86 -6.22 -13.68
CA ASN A 125 -5.06 -5.49 -14.94
C ASN A 125 -6.53 -5.08 -15.07
N TYR A 126 -6.79 -3.82 -15.37
CA TYR A 126 -8.12 -3.29 -15.68
C TYR A 126 -8.00 -2.09 -16.61
N SER A 127 -9.12 -1.68 -17.22
CA SER A 127 -9.12 -0.54 -18.13
C SER A 127 -9.35 0.75 -17.33
N PRO A 128 -8.30 1.56 -17.10
CA PRO A 128 -8.36 2.69 -16.16
C PRO A 128 -9.38 3.77 -16.56
N LEU A 129 -9.72 3.86 -17.84
CA LEU A 129 -10.61 4.87 -18.40
C LEU A 129 -12.03 4.34 -18.69
N SER A 130 -12.34 3.07 -18.47
CA SER A 130 -13.69 2.56 -18.69
C SER A 130 -14.32 1.92 -17.46
N ASP A 131 -13.51 1.51 -16.48
CA ASP A 131 -14.00 0.91 -15.24
C ASP A 131 -14.06 1.94 -14.11
N ASP A 132 -15.23 2.08 -13.48
CA ASP A 132 -15.38 2.88 -12.26
C ASP A 132 -14.71 2.23 -11.04
N ILE A 133 -14.41 3.05 -10.02
CA ILE A 133 -13.71 2.61 -8.81
C ILE A 133 -14.42 1.41 -8.13
N PRO A 134 -15.75 1.41 -7.91
CA PRO A 134 -16.45 0.26 -7.32
C PRO A 134 -16.35 -1.02 -8.15
N ARG A 135 -16.37 -0.93 -9.48
CA ARG A 135 -16.22 -2.09 -10.38
C ARG A 135 -14.83 -2.68 -10.30
N VAL A 136 -13.79 -1.84 -10.31
CA VAL A 136 -12.40 -2.32 -10.14
C VAL A 136 -12.22 -2.93 -8.74
N ALA A 137 -12.81 -2.33 -7.70
CA ALA A 137 -12.76 -2.88 -6.34
C ALA A 137 -13.45 -4.25 -6.22
N ARG A 138 -14.55 -4.48 -6.96
CA ARG A 138 -15.18 -5.80 -7.09
C ARG A 138 -14.29 -6.80 -7.82
N ARG A 139 -13.56 -6.39 -8.86
CA ARG A 139 -12.57 -7.26 -9.52
C ARG A 139 -11.41 -7.60 -8.58
N LEU A 140 -10.93 -6.63 -7.80
CA LEU A 140 -9.92 -6.85 -6.77
C LEU A 140 -10.42 -7.88 -5.75
N LYS A 141 -11.66 -7.77 -5.26
CA LYS A 141 -12.27 -8.76 -4.36
C LYS A 141 -12.20 -10.17 -4.94
N SER A 142 -12.61 -10.35 -6.20
CA SER A 142 -12.56 -11.64 -6.88
C SER A 142 -11.13 -12.17 -7.03
N LEU A 143 -10.17 -11.29 -7.35
CA LEU A 143 -8.75 -11.66 -7.44
C LEU A 143 -8.19 -12.09 -6.08
N VAL A 144 -8.48 -11.36 -5.01
CA VAL A 144 -8.06 -11.70 -3.66
C VAL A 144 -8.57 -13.08 -3.26
N GLU A 145 -9.86 -13.36 -3.44
CA GLU A 145 -10.42 -14.68 -3.10
C GLU A 145 -9.83 -15.81 -3.96
N LYS A 146 -9.55 -15.56 -5.25
CA LYS A 146 -8.87 -16.52 -6.12
C LYS A 146 -7.45 -16.83 -5.60
N VAL A 147 -6.67 -15.79 -5.30
CA VAL A 147 -5.30 -15.91 -4.81
C VAL A 147 -5.27 -16.65 -3.47
N ARG A 148 -6.17 -16.33 -2.54
CA ARG A 148 -6.25 -17.03 -1.24
C ARG A 148 -6.50 -18.53 -1.43
N ARG A 149 -7.45 -18.89 -2.31
CA ARG A 149 -7.77 -20.30 -2.60
C ARG A 149 -6.61 -21.05 -3.24
N GLU A 150 -5.86 -20.40 -4.12
CA GLU A 150 -4.71 -21.02 -4.82
C GLU A 150 -3.46 -21.10 -3.95
N THR A 151 -3.28 -20.16 -3.03
CA THR A 151 -2.03 -20.02 -2.25
C THR A 151 -2.12 -20.58 -0.85
N GLY A 152 -3.34 -20.76 -0.30
CA GLY A 152 -3.54 -21.17 1.09
C GLY A 152 -3.33 -20.06 2.12
N TYR A 153 -3.07 -18.82 1.69
CA TYR A 153 -2.98 -17.66 2.59
C TYR A 153 -4.38 -17.12 2.89
N GLU A 154 -4.67 -16.88 4.16
CA GLU A 154 -5.87 -16.21 4.64
C GLU A 154 -5.89 -14.71 4.37
N ARG A 155 -4.73 -14.06 4.29
CA ARG A 155 -4.63 -12.62 4.01
C ARG A 155 -3.55 -12.32 2.98
N VAL A 156 -3.72 -11.21 2.29
CA VAL A 156 -2.78 -10.71 1.28
C VAL A 156 -2.32 -9.30 1.63
N HIS A 157 -1.25 -8.85 0.98
CA HIS A 157 -0.88 -7.45 0.93
C HIS A 157 -1.37 -6.82 -0.38
N VAL A 158 -1.72 -5.54 -0.31
CA VAL A 158 -2.13 -4.77 -1.49
C VAL A 158 -1.29 -3.49 -1.58
N ILE A 159 -0.76 -3.20 -2.76
CA ILE A 159 -0.09 -1.93 -3.06
C ILE A 159 -0.86 -1.24 -4.18
N GLY A 160 -1.43 -0.08 -3.87
CA GLY A 160 -2.14 0.73 -4.85
C GLY A 160 -1.40 2.03 -5.15
N HIS A 161 -1.23 2.36 -6.42
CA HIS A 161 -0.67 3.65 -6.83
C HIS A 161 -1.77 4.55 -7.39
N SER A 162 -1.74 5.83 -7.03
CA SER A 162 -2.71 6.82 -7.49
C SER A 162 -4.16 6.33 -7.26
N MET A 163 -5.01 6.32 -8.30
CA MET A 163 -6.37 5.75 -8.26
C MET A 163 -6.42 4.31 -7.72
N GLY A 164 -5.43 3.47 -7.99
CA GLY A 164 -5.37 2.09 -7.53
C GLY A 164 -5.37 1.95 -6.00
N GLY A 165 -4.80 2.92 -5.27
CA GLY A 165 -4.89 2.94 -3.81
C GLY A 165 -6.26 3.34 -3.27
N VAL A 166 -7.01 4.17 -4.01
CA VAL A 166 -8.41 4.49 -3.68
C VAL A 166 -9.30 3.26 -3.91
N VAL A 167 -9.09 2.54 -5.03
CA VAL A 167 -9.75 1.26 -5.32
C VAL A 167 -9.49 0.24 -4.20
N ALA A 168 -8.23 0.09 -3.78
CA ALA A 168 -7.86 -0.83 -2.72
C ALA A 168 -8.50 -0.46 -1.38
N ARG A 169 -8.46 0.84 -1.01
CA ARG A 169 -9.09 1.34 0.22
C ARG A 169 -10.61 1.12 0.20
N TYR A 170 -11.25 1.37 -0.94
CA TYR A 170 -12.67 1.10 -1.14
C TYR A 170 -13.01 -0.38 -0.95
N TYR A 171 -12.20 -1.29 -1.49
CA TYR A 171 -12.37 -2.72 -1.24
C TYR A 171 -12.28 -3.07 0.24
N VAL A 172 -11.27 -2.54 0.94
CA VAL A 172 -11.06 -2.80 2.38
C VAL A 172 -12.23 -2.31 3.22
N GLN A 173 -12.63 -1.03 3.07
CA GLN A 173 -13.66 -0.42 3.90
C GLN A 173 -15.09 -0.82 3.49
N CYS A 174 -15.39 -0.82 2.19
CA CYS A 174 -16.78 -0.87 1.71
C CYS A 174 -17.21 -2.27 1.24
N LEU A 175 -16.25 -3.15 0.88
CA LEU A 175 -16.56 -4.46 0.28
C LEU A 175 -16.13 -5.66 1.14
N GLY A 176 -15.74 -5.40 2.40
CA GLY A 176 -15.35 -6.40 3.38
C GLY A 176 -13.92 -6.91 3.20
N GLY A 177 -13.06 -6.17 2.50
CA GLY A 177 -11.66 -6.52 2.28
C GLY A 177 -10.82 -6.50 3.55
N ASP A 178 -11.26 -5.84 4.61
CA ASP A 178 -10.60 -5.81 5.93
C ASP A 178 -10.20 -7.21 6.45
N LYS A 179 -11.08 -8.21 6.25
CA LYS A 179 -10.83 -9.59 6.69
C LYS A 179 -9.77 -10.32 5.84
N ARG A 180 -9.42 -9.77 4.67
CA ARG A 180 -8.60 -10.44 3.65
C ARG A 180 -7.31 -9.70 3.34
N VAL A 181 -7.18 -8.44 3.76
CA VAL A 181 -6.01 -7.62 3.53
C VAL A 181 -5.30 -7.38 4.85
N HIS A 182 -4.08 -7.91 4.98
CA HIS A 182 -3.24 -7.65 6.15
C HIS A 182 -2.70 -6.22 6.10
N THR A 183 -2.16 -5.82 4.95
CA THR A 183 -1.56 -4.49 4.76
C THR A 183 -1.94 -3.89 3.43
N LEU A 184 -2.37 -2.64 3.47
CA LEU A 184 -2.60 -1.79 2.31
C LEU A 184 -1.55 -0.68 2.28
N VAL A 185 -0.69 -0.67 1.26
CA VAL A 185 0.20 0.46 0.97
C VAL A 185 -0.36 1.27 -0.17
N THR A 186 -0.41 2.60 -0.02
CA THR A 186 -0.87 3.52 -1.07
C THR A 186 0.20 4.53 -1.43
N LEU A 187 0.37 4.79 -2.72
CA LEU A 187 1.42 5.64 -3.27
C LEU A 187 0.78 6.81 -4.00
N GLY A 188 0.83 8.01 -3.42
CA GLY A 188 0.26 9.22 -4.03
C GLY A 188 -1.24 9.12 -4.34
N SER A 189 -2.01 8.35 -3.56
CA SER A 189 -3.43 8.08 -3.86
C SER A 189 -4.35 9.19 -3.37
N PRO A 190 -5.28 9.74 -4.17
CA PRO A 190 -6.14 10.87 -3.78
C PRO A 190 -7.28 10.44 -2.84
N HIS A 191 -6.95 10.12 -1.59
CA HIS A 191 -7.89 9.65 -0.57
C HIS A 191 -9.00 10.65 -0.25
N ALA A 192 -8.69 11.95 -0.26
CA ALA A 192 -9.67 13.04 -0.12
C ALA A 192 -9.98 13.73 -1.47
N GLY A 193 -9.74 13.03 -2.58
CA GLY A 193 -9.84 13.58 -3.93
C GLY A 193 -8.71 14.55 -4.30
N THR A 194 -8.75 15.06 -5.53
CA THR A 194 -7.76 16.01 -6.05
C THR A 194 -8.41 17.09 -6.91
N MET A 195 -8.02 18.36 -6.73
CA MET A 195 -8.60 19.50 -7.44
C MET A 195 -8.47 19.44 -8.97
N PRO A 196 -7.35 18.98 -9.56
CA PRO A 196 -7.22 18.82 -11.02
C PRO A 196 -8.30 17.91 -11.63
N ALA A 197 -8.93 17.03 -10.85
CA ALA A 197 -10.03 16.20 -11.33
C ALA A 197 -11.29 17.00 -11.77
N TYR A 198 -11.42 18.27 -11.37
CA TYR A 198 -12.47 19.14 -11.90
C TYR A 198 -12.23 19.57 -13.35
N LEU A 199 -10.96 19.60 -13.80
CA LEU A 199 -10.57 20.06 -15.13
C LEU A 199 -10.81 19.02 -16.23
N VAL A 200 -10.93 17.74 -15.86
CA VAL A 200 -11.08 16.64 -16.81
C VAL A 200 -12.53 16.14 -16.79
N PRO A 201 -13.29 16.24 -17.90
CA PRO A 201 -14.70 15.87 -17.96
C PRO A 201 -14.92 14.36 -18.18
N HIS A 202 -14.10 13.51 -17.56
CA HIS A 202 -14.15 12.06 -17.71
C HIS A 202 -14.80 11.36 -16.50
N SER A 203 -15.74 10.43 -16.71
CA SER A 203 -16.57 9.82 -15.66
C SER A 203 -15.77 9.24 -14.48
N VAL A 204 -14.73 8.47 -14.76
CA VAL A 204 -13.83 7.90 -13.74
C VAL A 204 -13.07 8.99 -13.00
N VAL A 205 -12.58 10.02 -13.70
CA VAL A 205 -11.84 11.13 -13.06
C VAL A 205 -12.75 11.92 -12.12
N LYS A 206 -14.04 12.08 -12.46
CA LYS A 206 -15.02 12.74 -11.57
C LYS A 206 -15.14 12.04 -10.21
N GLN A 207 -14.88 10.73 -10.13
CA GLN A 207 -14.91 9.99 -8.86
C GLN A 207 -13.75 10.35 -7.93
N MET A 208 -12.67 10.92 -8.46
CA MET A 208 -11.52 11.40 -7.68
C MET A 208 -11.61 12.90 -7.35
N ARG A 209 -12.76 13.54 -7.58
CA ARG A 209 -12.99 14.91 -7.12
C ARG A 209 -13.18 14.92 -5.61
N PRO A 210 -12.75 15.99 -4.92
CA PRO A 210 -13.26 16.32 -3.60
C PRO A 210 -14.80 16.24 -3.59
N ASP A 211 -15.37 15.78 -2.47
CA ASP A 211 -16.81 15.63 -2.26
C ASP A 211 -17.55 14.67 -3.21
N SER A 212 -16.82 13.89 -4.02
CA SER A 212 -17.42 12.83 -4.84
C SER A 212 -18.12 11.79 -3.95
N PRO A 213 -19.11 11.04 -4.47
CA PRO A 213 -19.73 9.95 -3.71
C PRO A 213 -18.70 8.95 -3.17
N ILE A 214 -17.64 8.67 -3.92
CA ILE A 214 -16.55 7.76 -3.48
C ILE A 214 -15.80 8.34 -2.28
N VAL A 215 -15.44 9.63 -2.29
CA VAL A 215 -14.76 10.26 -1.15
C VAL A 215 -15.67 10.25 0.08
N LYS A 216 -16.96 10.56 -0.10
CA LYS A 216 -17.96 10.51 0.99
C LYS A 216 -18.14 9.10 1.57
N GLU A 217 -18.17 8.07 0.73
CA GLU A 217 -18.23 6.67 1.18
C GLU A 217 -16.95 6.28 1.96
N LEU A 218 -15.79 6.78 1.56
CA LEU A 218 -14.51 6.51 2.24
C LEU A 218 -14.35 7.27 3.57
N ASP A 219 -15.02 8.41 3.72
CA ASP A 219 -15.09 9.22 4.93
C ASP A 219 -16.20 8.77 5.90
N ALA A 220 -17.06 7.84 5.48
CA ALA A 220 -18.07 7.25 6.33
C ALA A 220 -17.43 6.34 7.41
N PRO A 221 -18.09 6.16 8.57
CA PRO A 221 -17.56 5.32 9.65
C PRO A 221 -17.16 3.92 9.18
N ALA A 222 -16.00 3.47 9.63
CA ALA A 222 -15.37 2.21 9.26
C ALA A 222 -14.98 1.41 10.51
N ALA A 223 -15.91 1.36 11.48
CA ALA A 223 -15.69 0.78 12.79
C ALA A 223 -15.15 -0.65 12.71
N GLY A 224 -14.07 -0.92 13.46
CA GLY A 224 -13.47 -2.25 13.56
C GLY A 224 -12.60 -2.66 12.38
N CYS A 225 -12.31 -1.76 11.43
CA CYS A 225 -11.32 -2.00 10.38
C CYS A 225 -9.91 -2.15 10.99
N LYS A 226 -9.30 -3.32 10.81
CA LYS A 226 -8.00 -3.70 11.37
C LYS A 226 -6.87 -3.69 10.35
N THR A 227 -7.17 -3.68 9.04
CA THR A 227 -6.15 -3.62 7.99
C THR A 227 -5.15 -2.49 8.28
N ARG A 228 -3.86 -2.84 8.32
CA ARG A 228 -2.78 -1.88 8.47
C ARG A 228 -2.63 -1.07 7.19
N MET A 229 -2.85 0.23 7.25
CA MET A 229 -2.77 1.12 6.09
C MET A 229 -1.52 2.00 6.17
N VAL A 230 -0.74 2.07 5.09
CA VAL A 230 0.39 2.98 4.95
C VAL A 230 0.19 3.86 3.73
N ALA A 231 0.08 5.17 3.95
CA ALA A 231 -0.11 6.15 2.89
C ALA A 231 1.17 6.96 2.67
N ILE A 232 1.83 6.72 1.53
CA ILE A 232 3.06 7.39 1.14
C ILE A 232 2.72 8.58 0.24
N TRP A 233 3.15 9.77 0.62
CA TRP A 233 2.84 11.02 -0.07
C TRP A 233 4.06 11.96 -0.13
N SER A 234 4.03 12.94 -1.05
CA SER A 234 5.18 13.80 -1.36
C SER A 234 4.78 15.26 -1.59
N ASP A 235 5.73 16.18 -1.38
CA ASP A 235 5.59 17.60 -1.66
C ASP A 235 5.72 17.94 -3.16
N LEU A 236 6.32 17.04 -3.94
CA LEU A 236 6.49 17.17 -5.39
C LEU A 236 5.39 16.45 -6.21
N ASP A 237 4.42 15.83 -5.56
CA ASP A 237 3.29 15.22 -6.27
C ASP A 237 2.44 16.31 -6.96
N GLN A 238 2.51 16.37 -8.29
CA GLN A 238 1.82 17.38 -9.10
C GLN A 238 0.38 16.97 -9.45
N MET A 239 0.05 15.68 -9.29
CA MET A 239 -1.27 15.15 -9.61
C MET A 239 -2.22 15.27 -8.43
N ILE A 240 -1.69 15.23 -7.20
CA ILE A 240 -2.47 15.37 -5.98
C ILE A 240 -2.37 16.77 -5.41
N ILE A 241 -3.44 17.55 -5.58
CA ILE A 241 -3.53 18.93 -5.11
C ILE A 241 -4.86 19.11 -4.37
N PRO A 242 -4.83 19.49 -3.07
CA PRO A 242 -3.66 19.65 -2.20
C PRO A 242 -2.93 18.33 -1.91
N LYS A 243 -1.60 18.37 -1.75
CA LYS A 243 -0.75 17.17 -1.54
C LYS A 243 -1.16 16.34 -0.33
N ARG A 244 -1.64 17.01 0.73
CA ARG A 244 -2.17 16.38 1.95
C ARG A 244 -3.35 15.45 1.68
N ASN A 245 -4.05 15.59 0.55
CA ASN A 245 -5.17 14.72 0.20
C ASN A 245 -4.70 13.29 -0.13
N ALA A 246 -3.39 13.08 -0.29
CA ALA A 246 -2.81 11.74 -0.39
C ALA A 246 -2.65 11.02 0.95
N ARG A 247 -2.99 11.68 2.06
CA ARG A 247 -2.97 11.07 3.40
C ARG A 247 -4.29 10.36 3.68
N ILE A 248 -4.23 9.28 4.45
CA ILE A 248 -5.41 8.68 5.07
C ILE A 248 -5.56 9.31 6.46
N VAL A 249 -6.60 10.13 6.62
CA VAL A 249 -6.95 10.78 7.90
C VAL A 249 -8.36 10.36 8.23
N HIS A 250 -8.51 9.33 9.06
CA HIS A 250 -9.80 8.76 9.43
C HIS A 250 -9.72 8.19 10.85
N PRO A 251 -10.70 8.47 11.74
CA PRO A 251 -10.62 8.06 13.15
C PRO A 251 -10.64 6.55 13.34
N ASP A 252 -11.36 5.81 12.50
CA ASP A 252 -11.53 4.36 12.65
C ASP A 252 -10.43 3.53 11.98
N LEU A 253 -9.53 4.13 11.19
CA LEU A 253 -8.57 3.39 10.38
C LEU A 253 -7.19 3.34 11.05
N ASN A 254 -6.60 2.15 11.07
CA ASN A 254 -5.20 1.97 11.43
C ASN A 254 -4.28 2.46 10.31
N ALA A 255 -4.10 3.79 10.22
CA ALA A 255 -3.38 4.42 9.11
C ALA A 255 -2.12 5.18 9.56
N ARG A 256 -0.98 4.85 8.94
CA ARG A 256 0.28 5.59 9.07
C ARG A 256 0.56 6.38 7.80
N ASN A 257 0.84 7.67 7.94
CA ASN A 257 1.13 8.56 6.82
C ASN A 257 2.64 8.83 6.72
N VAL A 258 3.27 8.43 5.62
CA VAL A 258 4.71 8.57 5.37
C VAL A 258 4.95 9.68 4.37
N PHE A 259 5.66 10.72 4.79
CA PHE A 259 6.07 11.80 3.91
C PHE A 259 7.43 11.51 3.29
N VAL A 260 7.53 11.63 1.97
CA VAL A 260 8.80 11.51 1.23
C VAL A 260 9.02 12.78 0.43
N ARG A 261 10.19 13.40 0.61
CA ARG A 261 10.51 14.68 -0.02
C ARG A 261 10.99 14.51 -1.45
N GLY A 262 10.49 15.36 -2.35
CA GLY A 262 11.00 15.53 -3.71
C GLY A 262 10.66 14.38 -4.67
N VAL A 263 9.62 13.59 -4.38
CA VAL A 263 9.21 12.46 -5.24
C VAL A 263 8.01 12.86 -6.07
N GLY A 264 8.11 12.77 -7.39
CA GLY A 264 6.98 12.99 -8.28
C GLY A 264 5.96 11.85 -8.23
N HIS A 265 4.80 12.06 -8.84
CA HIS A 265 3.69 11.11 -8.77
C HIS A 265 4.02 9.77 -9.43
N MET A 266 4.70 9.78 -10.57
CA MET A 266 5.14 8.60 -11.31
C MET A 266 6.39 7.97 -10.71
N SER A 267 7.15 8.74 -9.92
CA SER A 267 8.41 8.31 -9.31
C SER A 267 8.22 7.46 -8.03
N PHE A 268 7.02 7.37 -7.45
CA PHE A 268 6.83 6.59 -6.22
C PHE A 268 7.25 5.12 -6.34
N PRO A 269 6.84 4.33 -7.36
CA PRO A 269 7.15 2.90 -7.42
C PRO A 269 8.63 2.58 -7.64
N VAL A 270 9.45 3.59 -7.97
CA VAL A 270 10.86 3.46 -8.37
C VAL A 270 11.83 4.16 -7.42
N ASP A 271 11.35 5.08 -6.57
CA ASP A 271 12.18 5.75 -5.56
C ASP A 271 12.63 4.73 -4.51
N GLY A 272 13.95 4.64 -4.31
CA GLY A 272 14.54 3.65 -3.40
C GLY A 272 14.09 3.77 -1.95
N ARG A 273 13.74 4.97 -1.47
CA ARG A 273 13.23 5.18 -0.10
C ARG A 273 11.81 4.64 0.03
N VAL A 274 10.98 4.88 -0.99
CA VAL A 274 9.62 4.35 -1.05
C VAL A 274 9.63 2.82 -1.13
N VAL A 275 10.47 2.25 -1.99
CA VAL A 275 10.65 0.80 -2.10
C VAL A 275 11.12 0.19 -0.79
N HIS A 276 12.09 0.84 -0.11
CA HIS A 276 12.58 0.37 1.18
C HIS A 276 11.49 0.39 2.26
N GLU A 277 10.69 1.47 2.30
CA GLU A 277 9.55 1.60 3.21
C GLU A 277 8.52 0.50 3.00
N ILE A 278 8.18 0.21 1.73
CA ILE A 278 7.27 -0.88 1.35
C ILE A 278 7.82 -2.21 1.86
N CYS A 279 9.07 -2.54 1.54
CA CYS A 279 9.64 -3.83 1.89
C CYS A 279 9.70 -4.04 3.41
N THR A 280 10.04 -3.00 4.17
CA THR A 280 10.07 -3.05 5.63
C THR A 280 8.65 -3.26 6.19
N THR A 281 7.69 -2.49 5.69
CA THR A 281 6.28 -2.60 6.10
C THR A 281 5.69 -3.99 5.81
N LEU A 282 6.07 -4.62 4.70
CA LEU A 282 5.55 -5.93 4.32
C LEU A 282 6.28 -7.09 5.02
N ALA A 283 7.48 -6.86 5.55
CA ALA A 283 8.22 -7.86 6.33
C ALA A 283 7.75 -7.97 7.79
N GLU A 284 7.04 -6.96 8.31
CA GLU A 284 6.55 -6.94 9.69
C GLU A 284 5.15 -7.58 9.79
N LEU A 285 5.04 -8.88 10.07
CA LEU A 285 3.75 -9.48 10.46
C LEU A 285 3.56 -9.33 11.97
N ASP A 286 2.39 -8.84 12.42
CA ASP A 286 2.13 -8.62 13.86
C ASP A 286 2.13 -9.97 14.63
N PRO A 287 2.33 -10.00 15.97
CA PRO A 287 2.41 -11.25 16.76
C PRO A 287 1.16 -12.15 16.67
N ASP A 288 -0.03 -11.56 16.50
CA ASP A 288 -1.30 -12.26 16.28
C ASP A 288 -1.67 -12.33 14.78
N GLY A 289 -0.71 -11.98 13.91
CA GLY A 289 -0.82 -11.56 12.53
C GLY A 289 -0.75 -12.67 11.48
N SER A 290 -1.13 -13.91 11.82
CA SER A 290 -1.14 -15.03 10.87
C SER A 290 -1.88 -14.65 9.59
N THR A 291 -1.19 -14.80 8.48
CA THR A 291 -1.66 -14.73 7.11
C THR A 291 -2.02 -16.12 6.58
N LEU A 292 -1.84 -17.19 7.37
CA LEU A 292 -2.10 -18.59 7.00
C LEU A 292 -3.45 -19.12 7.51
N VAL A 293 -3.93 -20.19 6.88
CA VAL A 293 -5.17 -20.90 7.27
C VAL A 293 -5.02 -21.60 8.62
N ARG A 294 -6.04 -21.52 9.49
CA ARG A 294 -6.10 -22.35 10.71
C ARG A 294 -5.93 -23.84 10.37
N GLY A 295 -4.86 -24.45 10.86
CA GLY A 295 -4.50 -25.85 10.59
C GLY A 295 -3.33 -26.03 9.62
N THR A 296 -2.85 -24.96 8.98
CA THR A 296 -1.57 -24.96 8.28
C THR A 296 -0.44 -24.91 9.30
N THR A 297 0.49 -25.86 9.24
CA THR A 297 1.72 -25.82 10.05
C THR A 297 2.50 -24.54 9.71
N SER A 298 2.55 -23.58 10.63
CA SER A 298 3.49 -22.47 10.52
C SER A 298 4.89 -23.06 10.59
N ILE A 299 5.67 -22.92 9.52
CA ILE A 299 7.10 -23.19 9.57
C ILE A 299 7.70 -22.00 10.31
N GLY A 300 7.57 -22.01 11.64
CA GLY A 300 8.23 -21.03 12.48
C GLY A 300 9.72 -21.09 12.17
N SER A 301 10.28 -19.96 11.74
CA SER A 301 11.72 -19.78 11.84
C SER A 301 12.03 -19.87 13.32
N SER A 302 12.63 -20.98 13.76
CA SER A 302 13.29 -21.01 15.05
C SER A 302 14.48 -20.07 14.95
N THR A 303 14.24 -18.75 15.04
CA THR A 303 15.31 -17.87 15.48
C THR A 303 15.70 -18.42 16.84
N GLY A 304 16.95 -18.89 16.97
CA GLY A 304 17.47 -19.54 18.17
C GLY A 304 17.58 -18.59 19.38
N ARG A 305 16.58 -17.75 19.62
CA ARG A 305 16.33 -17.21 20.95
C ARG A 305 15.72 -18.32 21.77
N ILE A 306 16.62 -19.04 22.43
CA ILE A 306 16.33 -19.86 23.60
C ILE A 306 15.51 -18.97 24.54
N SER A 307 14.19 -19.17 24.58
CA SER A 307 13.43 -18.86 25.78
C SER A 307 13.90 -19.87 26.83
N GLU A 308 14.49 -19.37 27.91
CA GLU A 308 14.98 -20.19 29.01
C GLU A 308 13.91 -21.17 29.54
N PRO A 309 14.35 -22.32 30.08
CA PRO A 309 13.51 -23.50 30.14
C PRO A 309 12.46 -23.45 31.26
N VAL A 310 11.35 -24.10 30.94
CA VAL A 310 10.31 -24.59 31.84
C VAL A 310 10.92 -25.07 33.16
N SER A 311 10.50 -24.46 34.26
CA SER A 311 10.72 -24.96 35.63
C SER A 311 10.14 -26.37 35.74
N ALA A 312 11.00 -27.38 35.65
CA ALA A 312 10.64 -28.77 35.86
C ALA A 312 10.24 -28.99 37.32
N THR A 313 9.00 -29.44 37.52
CA THR A 313 8.51 -30.03 38.76
C THR A 313 9.40 -31.22 39.15
N PRO A 314 9.98 -31.29 40.37
CA PRO A 314 10.74 -32.46 40.77
C PRO A 314 9.79 -33.55 41.28
N LEU A 315 9.72 -34.68 40.54
CA LEU A 315 9.09 -35.90 41.02
C LEU A 315 10.08 -36.71 41.87
N ARG A 316 9.80 -36.72 43.18
CA ARG A 316 10.02 -37.77 44.21
C ARG A 316 11.33 -38.56 44.24
N ARG A 317 12.01 -38.50 45.39
CA ARG A 317 12.69 -39.66 45.98
C ARG A 317 11.79 -40.32 47.03
N ARG A 318 11.45 -41.59 46.77
CA ARG A 318 11.02 -42.55 47.80
C ARG A 318 12.24 -42.94 48.63
N THR A 319 12.15 -42.85 49.95
CA THR A 319 12.98 -43.63 50.87
C THR A 319 12.03 -44.47 51.72
N ALA A 320 12.18 -45.79 51.63
CA ALA A 320 11.63 -46.73 52.58
C ALA A 320 12.77 -47.14 53.53
N SER A 321 12.53 -47.06 54.83
CA SER A 321 13.02 -48.04 55.82
C SER A 321 12.33 -47.80 57.16
N SER A 322 12.11 -48.92 57.83
CA SER A 322 11.31 -49.22 59.01
C SER A 322 12.05 -49.04 60.35
N LEU A 323 11.31 -49.30 61.44
CA LEU A 323 11.72 -49.54 62.85
C LEU A 323 11.83 -48.23 63.65
N GLY A 324 11.30 -48.06 64.85
CA GLY A 324 10.72 -48.91 65.89
C GLY A 324 10.69 -48.07 67.18
N ASP A 325 9.77 -48.41 68.08
CA ASP A 325 9.46 -47.82 69.40
C ASP A 325 8.70 -46.48 69.47
#